data_AF-A0A382TZP3-F1
#
_entry.id   AF-A0A382TZP3-F1
#
_cell.length_a   1.000
_cell.length_b   1.000
_cell.length_c   1.000
_cell.angle_alpha   90.00
_cell.angle_beta   90.00
_cell.angle_gamma   90.00
#
_symmetry.space_group_name_H-M   'P 1'
#
loop_
_entity.id
_entity.type
_entity.pdbx_description
1 polymer ?
#
loop_
_entity_poly.entity_id
_entity_poly.type
_entity_poly.pdbx_seq_one_letter_code
_entity_poly.pdbx_strand_id
1 'polypeptide(L)'
;VEAVKKPFKQLVTPDQAQRAIYIDFEGFEKEPPSLFGWVWAIGKKATDSNLACVQDIHDKSLQRLVGAAEIPEGSVNRYKQRPFSVGQAINELVRLADKQDRLIVSWSTHENDEIEKIGLSPDLLCIFNRNYRDGKVTAIEWFKRLGLDTAKGSNTLVRYLEQAGYPLPGNYGHRETTKRLTSVLGGINNRNRGSWDRLTDKQQNKWKDLLAHNFVDCHGLRHVIKTAAKALG
;
A
#
# COMPACT_ATOMS: atom_id res chain seq x y z
N VAL A 1 -36.04 -1.50 0.84
CA VAL A 1 -34.74 -1.54 0.15
C VAL A 1 -33.73 -2.08 1.15
N GLU A 2 -33.34 -3.35 1.05
CA GLU A 2 -32.27 -3.89 1.90
C GLU A 2 -31.02 -3.05 1.71
N ALA A 3 -30.43 -2.58 2.81
CA ALA A 3 -29.17 -1.88 2.75
C ALA A 3 -28.13 -2.83 2.15
N VAL A 4 -27.74 -2.59 0.90
CA VAL A 4 -26.63 -3.29 0.24
C VAL A 4 -25.44 -3.17 1.18
N LYS A 5 -25.07 -4.28 1.85
CA LYS A 5 -23.90 -4.32 2.73
C LYS A 5 -22.72 -3.84 1.88
N LYS A 6 -22.11 -2.71 2.27
CA LYS A 6 -20.98 -2.15 1.55
C LYS A 6 -19.92 -3.25 1.41
N PRO A 7 -19.60 -3.73 0.19
CA PRO A 7 -18.83 -4.96 -0.01
C PRO A 7 -17.45 -4.88 0.63
N PHE A 8 -16.90 -3.67 0.79
CA PHE A 8 -15.62 -3.43 1.43
C PHE A 8 -15.56 -3.79 2.92
N LYS A 9 -16.70 -3.92 3.62
CA LYS A 9 -16.74 -4.34 5.04
C LYS A 9 -16.78 -5.86 5.24
N GLN A 10 -16.75 -6.65 4.16
CA GLN A 10 -16.72 -8.10 4.29
C GLN A 10 -15.35 -8.56 4.82
N LEU A 11 -15.36 -9.55 5.71
CA LEU A 11 -14.15 -10.19 6.19
C LEU A 11 -13.43 -10.89 5.04
N VAL A 12 -12.11 -10.80 5.03
CA VAL A 12 -11.27 -11.49 4.06
C VAL A 12 -11.02 -12.92 4.55
N THR A 13 -11.33 -13.91 3.71
CA THR A 13 -11.05 -15.34 4.00
C THR A 13 -9.57 -15.68 3.80
N PRO A 14 -9.06 -16.81 4.34
CA PRO A 14 -7.66 -17.19 4.18
C PRO A 14 -7.19 -17.27 2.71
N ASP A 15 -8.00 -17.87 1.83
CA ASP A 15 -7.67 -17.99 0.41
C ASP A 15 -7.67 -16.62 -0.30
N GLN A 16 -8.65 -15.77 0.02
CA GLN A 16 -8.69 -14.40 -0.47
C GLN A 16 -7.48 -13.59 -0.01
N ALA A 17 -7.10 -13.68 1.27
CA ALA A 17 -5.92 -12.99 1.82
C ALA A 17 -4.63 -13.48 1.13
N GLN A 18 -4.52 -14.78 0.85
CA GLN A 18 -3.33 -15.33 0.20
C GLN A 18 -3.12 -14.73 -1.20
N ARG A 19 -4.20 -14.56 -1.97
CA ARG A 19 -4.17 -14.09 -3.37
C ARG A 19 -4.43 -12.60 -3.56
N ALA A 20 -4.82 -11.87 -2.53
CA ALA A 20 -5.11 -10.44 -2.59
C ALA A 20 -3.89 -9.60 -3.05
N ILE A 21 -4.21 -8.41 -3.54
CA ILE A 21 -3.27 -7.35 -3.83
C ILE A 21 -3.39 -6.32 -2.71
N TYR A 22 -2.28 -5.98 -2.08
CA TYR A 22 -2.22 -5.07 -0.95
C TYR A 22 -1.65 -3.75 -1.38
N ILE A 23 -2.32 -2.65 -1.05
CA ILE A 23 -2.04 -1.34 -1.62
C ILE A 23 -1.93 -0.26 -0.54
N ASP A 24 -1.14 0.77 -0.82
CA ASP A 24 -0.98 1.94 0.04
C ASP A 24 -0.54 3.17 -0.76
N PHE A 25 -1.03 4.36 -0.38
CA PHE A 25 -0.63 5.63 -0.97
C PHE A 25 0.26 6.43 -0.02
N GLU A 26 1.24 7.12 -0.59
CA GLU A 26 2.02 8.13 0.10
C GLU A 26 1.84 9.49 -0.56
N GLY A 27 1.58 10.51 0.24
CA GLY A 27 1.32 11.85 -0.28
C GLY A 27 1.11 12.89 0.80
N PHE A 28 0.69 14.08 0.37
CA PHE A 28 0.30 15.17 1.25
C PHE A 28 -1.21 15.16 1.44
N GLU A 29 -1.65 15.63 2.61
CA GLU A 29 -3.07 15.74 2.89
C GLU A 29 -3.75 16.65 1.85
N LYS A 30 -4.85 16.19 1.24
CA LYS A 30 -5.66 16.90 0.22
C LYS A 30 -4.99 17.11 -1.14
N GLU A 31 -3.81 16.57 -1.36
CA GLU A 31 -3.16 16.54 -2.68
C GLU A 31 -3.28 15.14 -3.28
N PRO A 32 -3.19 14.98 -4.62
CA PRO A 32 -3.03 13.67 -5.22
C PRO A 32 -1.84 12.91 -4.61
N PRO A 33 -1.91 11.57 -4.49
CA PRO A 33 -0.81 10.79 -3.94
C PRO A 33 0.46 10.99 -4.79
N SER A 34 1.59 11.11 -4.12
CA SER A 34 2.91 11.24 -4.76
C SER A 34 3.47 9.89 -5.19
N LEU A 35 3.14 8.83 -4.44
CA LEU A 35 3.57 7.47 -4.67
C LEU A 35 2.43 6.49 -4.34
N PHE A 36 2.35 5.41 -5.11
CA PHE A 36 1.42 4.31 -4.88
C PHE A 36 2.14 2.96 -4.88
N GLY A 37 2.07 2.28 -3.74
CA GLY A 37 2.63 0.96 -3.54
C GLY A 37 1.60 -0.13 -3.72
N TRP A 38 2.01 -1.25 -4.29
CA TRP A 38 1.22 -2.46 -4.31
C TRP A 38 2.05 -3.73 -4.32
N VAL A 39 1.66 -4.69 -3.48
CA VAL A 39 2.33 -5.97 -3.25
C VAL A 39 1.35 -7.12 -3.46
N TRP A 40 1.76 -8.15 -4.20
CA TRP A 40 0.93 -9.34 -4.42
C TRP A 40 1.78 -10.58 -4.72
N ALA A 41 1.19 -11.76 -4.50
CA ALA A 41 1.81 -13.03 -4.87
C ALA A 41 1.64 -13.33 -6.37
N ILE A 42 2.72 -13.68 -7.05
CA ILE A 42 2.76 -13.97 -8.49
C ILE A 42 2.82 -15.47 -8.79
N GLY A 43 2.19 -15.87 -9.89
CA GLY A 43 2.13 -17.26 -10.35
C GLY A 43 0.73 -17.87 -10.29
N LYS A 44 0.59 -19.11 -10.79
CA LYS A 44 -0.69 -19.84 -10.86
C LYS A 44 -1.29 -20.11 -9.46
N LYS A 45 -0.43 -20.25 -8.46
CA LYS A 45 -0.80 -20.39 -7.05
C LYS A 45 -0.13 -19.25 -6.29
N ALA A 46 -0.91 -18.48 -5.55
CA ALA A 46 -0.40 -17.39 -4.74
C ALA A 46 0.39 -17.96 -3.55
N THR A 47 1.70 -17.75 -3.51
CA THR A 47 2.58 -18.18 -2.40
C THR A 47 3.41 -17.02 -1.89
N ASP A 48 3.92 -17.14 -0.67
CA ASP A 48 4.79 -16.12 -0.07
C ASP A 48 6.23 -16.17 -0.61
N SER A 49 6.60 -17.28 -1.25
CA SER A 49 7.91 -17.46 -1.87
C SER A 49 8.06 -16.72 -3.19
N ASN A 50 6.98 -16.15 -3.72
CA ASN A 50 6.96 -15.51 -5.03
C ASN A 50 6.10 -14.24 -5.01
N LEU A 51 6.68 -13.15 -4.52
CA LEU A 51 6.01 -11.86 -4.43
C LEU A 51 6.51 -10.88 -5.48
N ALA A 52 5.61 -9.99 -5.91
CA ALA A 52 5.93 -8.80 -6.65
C ALA A 52 5.57 -7.56 -5.84
N CYS A 53 6.38 -6.51 -5.98
CA CYS A 53 6.10 -5.18 -5.49
C CYS A 53 6.28 -4.17 -6.63
N VAL A 54 5.34 -3.26 -6.75
CA VAL A 54 5.44 -2.12 -7.63
C VAL A 54 5.25 -0.84 -6.81
N GLN A 55 6.06 0.17 -7.12
CA GLN A 55 5.91 1.52 -6.57
C GLN A 55 5.79 2.52 -7.73
N ASP A 56 4.57 3.00 -7.95
CA ASP A 56 4.24 3.96 -8.98
C ASP A 56 4.48 5.39 -8.47
N ILE A 57 5.36 6.13 -9.14
CA ILE A 57 5.73 7.50 -8.78
C ILE A 57 4.89 8.47 -9.61
N HIS A 58 3.96 9.15 -8.95
CA HIS A 58 2.96 10.01 -9.59
C HIS A 58 3.41 11.47 -9.67
N ASP A 59 4.14 11.96 -8.67
CA ASP A 59 4.69 13.32 -8.70
C ASP A 59 5.76 13.43 -9.81
N LYS A 60 5.51 14.33 -10.77
CA LYS A 60 6.38 14.52 -11.95
C LYS A 60 7.81 14.90 -11.59
N SER A 61 8.02 15.60 -10.47
CA SER A 61 9.36 15.98 -10.00
C SER A 61 10.09 14.75 -9.47
N LEU A 62 9.38 13.91 -8.70
CA LEU A 62 9.92 12.66 -8.14
C LEU A 62 10.17 11.57 -9.19
N GLN A 63 9.49 11.59 -10.34
CA GLN A 63 9.68 10.59 -11.41
C GLN A 63 11.13 10.47 -11.90
N ARG A 64 11.94 11.52 -11.73
CA ARG A 64 13.38 11.51 -12.03
C ARG A 64 14.20 10.60 -11.12
N LEU A 65 13.64 10.19 -9.98
CA LEU A 65 14.27 9.28 -9.02
C LEU A 65 13.89 7.81 -9.26
N VAL A 66 13.06 7.51 -10.25
CA VAL A 66 12.67 6.14 -10.60
C VAL A 66 13.93 5.31 -10.88
N GLY A 67 14.11 4.24 -10.10
CA GLY A 67 15.25 3.32 -10.24
C GLY A 67 16.56 3.83 -9.64
N ALA A 68 16.57 5.01 -9.01
CA ALA A 68 17.78 5.55 -8.37
C ALA A 68 18.07 4.91 -6.99
N ALA A 69 17.05 4.30 -6.38
CA ALA A 69 17.14 3.51 -5.17
C ALA A 69 16.13 2.38 -5.25
N GLU A 70 16.31 1.32 -4.45
CA GLU A 70 15.38 0.21 -4.37
C GLU A 70 15.00 -0.08 -2.91
N ILE A 71 13.94 -0.87 -2.72
CA ILE A 71 13.66 -1.51 -1.43
C ILE A 71 14.78 -2.53 -1.12
N PRO A 72 14.95 -2.96 0.15
CA PRO A 72 16.03 -3.88 0.50
C PRO A 72 16.07 -5.13 -0.38
N GLU A 73 17.27 -5.51 -0.83
CA GLU A 73 17.45 -6.66 -1.71
C GLU A 73 16.87 -7.93 -1.09
N GLY A 74 16.23 -8.76 -1.91
CA GLY A 74 15.60 -10.01 -1.47
C GLY A 74 14.24 -9.83 -0.78
N SER A 75 13.74 -8.59 -0.62
CA SER A 75 12.41 -8.36 -0.03
C SER A 75 11.28 -8.98 -0.85
N VAL A 76 11.41 -9.01 -2.18
CA VAL A 76 10.47 -9.63 -3.13
C VAL A 76 11.20 -10.19 -4.34
N ASN A 77 10.57 -11.09 -5.08
CA ASN A 77 11.14 -11.70 -6.28
C ASN A 77 11.10 -10.78 -7.50
N ARG A 78 10.13 -9.88 -7.56
CA ARG A 78 10.00 -8.87 -8.62
C ARG A 78 9.71 -7.51 -8.04
N TYR A 79 10.62 -6.59 -8.23
CA TYR A 79 10.44 -5.20 -7.83
C TYR A 79 10.48 -4.29 -9.06
N LYS A 80 9.63 -3.27 -9.09
CA LYS A 80 9.68 -2.24 -10.14
C LYS A 80 9.17 -0.90 -9.64
N GLN A 81 9.90 0.16 -9.97
CA GLN A 81 9.38 1.53 -9.91
C GLN A 81 8.93 1.99 -11.29
N ARG A 82 7.88 2.80 -11.37
CA ARG A 82 7.33 3.28 -12.64
C ARG A 82 6.88 4.74 -12.55
N PRO A 83 7.10 5.56 -13.59
CA PRO A 83 6.62 6.95 -13.63
C PRO A 83 5.18 7.01 -14.15
N PHE A 84 4.25 6.34 -13.47
CA PHE A 84 2.85 6.25 -13.90
C PHE A 84 2.01 7.37 -13.32
N SER A 85 0.98 7.82 -14.03
CA SER A 85 -0.10 8.60 -13.41
C SER A 85 -0.95 7.71 -12.51
N VAL A 86 -1.71 8.31 -11.60
CA VAL A 86 -2.61 7.54 -10.71
C VAL A 86 -3.60 6.71 -11.53
N GLY A 87 -4.22 7.30 -12.56
CA GLY A 87 -5.15 6.59 -13.43
C GLY A 87 -4.53 5.40 -14.17
N GLN A 88 -3.28 5.52 -14.62
CA GLN A 88 -2.56 4.39 -15.26
C GLN A 88 -2.32 3.25 -14.26
N ALA A 89 -1.86 3.58 -13.06
CA ALA A 89 -1.58 2.60 -12.02
C ALA A 89 -2.86 1.87 -11.57
N ILE A 90 -3.95 2.61 -11.31
CA ILE A 90 -5.22 2.01 -10.90
C ILE A 90 -5.86 1.18 -12.01
N ASN A 91 -5.79 1.61 -13.27
CA ASN A 91 -6.30 0.81 -14.39
C ASN A 91 -5.58 -0.54 -14.51
N GLU A 92 -4.25 -0.57 -14.35
CA GLU A 92 -3.51 -1.83 -14.39
C GLU A 92 -3.81 -2.71 -13.17
N LEU A 93 -3.90 -2.12 -11.98
CA LEU A 93 -4.30 -2.80 -10.75
C LEU A 93 -5.68 -3.47 -10.89
N VAL A 94 -6.68 -2.72 -11.33
CA VAL A 94 -8.06 -3.19 -11.49
C VAL A 94 -8.12 -4.32 -12.50
N ARG A 95 -7.45 -4.18 -13.65
CA ARG A 95 -7.37 -5.24 -14.67
C ARG A 95 -6.69 -6.50 -14.15
N LEU A 96 -5.63 -6.35 -13.35
CA LEU A 96 -4.96 -7.49 -12.72
C LEU A 96 -5.88 -8.20 -11.72
N ALA A 97 -6.54 -7.42 -10.86
CA ALA A 97 -7.47 -7.90 -9.86
C ALA A 97 -8.62 -8.67 -10.51
N ASP A 98 -9.24 -8.10 -11.54
CA ASP A 98 -10.37 -8.71 -12.23
C ASP A 98 -9.97 -9.98 -12.99
N LYS A 99 -8.88 -9.93 -13.77
CA LYS A 99 -8.41 -11.06 -14.57
C LYS A 99 -8.00 -12.27 -13.71
N GLN A 100 -7.54 -12.03 -12.48
CA GLN A 100 -7.01 -13.08 -11.61
C GLN A 100 -7.89 -13.35 -10.38
N ASP A 101 -9.11 -12.81 -10.36
CA ASP A 101 -10.04 -12.92 -9.22
C ASP A 101 -9.37 -12.59 -7.88
N ARG A 102 -8.74 -11.42 -7.80
CA ARG A 102 -8.04 -10.95 -6.60
C ARG A 102 -8.81 -9.81 -5.96
N LEU A 103 -8.82 -9.82 -4.64
CA LEU A 103 -9.23 -8.64 -3.88
C LEU A 103 -8.14 -7.58 -3.90
N ILE A 104 -8.56 -6.33 -3.79
CA ILE A 104 -7.68 -5.18 -3.54
C ILE A 104 -7.88 -4.78 -2.08
N VAL A 105 -6.81 -4.70 -1.29
CA VAL A 105 -6.89 -4.49 0.15
C VAL A 105 -5.98 -3.33 0.54
N SER A 106 -6.54 -2.31 1.19
CA SER A 106 -5.76 -1.29 1.90
C SER A 106 -6.12 -1.28 3.39
N TRP A 107 -5.37 -0.53 4.21
CA TRP A 107 -5.61 -0.51 5.65
C TRP A 107 -6.94 0.13 6.02
N SER A 108 -7.45 1.10 5.27
CA SER A 108 -8.72 1.76 5.57
C SER A 108 -9.38 2.27 4.29
N THR A 109 -10.62 2.78 4.38
CA THR A 109 -11.30 3.32 3.20
C THR A 109 -10.68 4.61 2.63
N HIS A 110 -9.64 5.17 3.25
CA HIS A 110 -9.02 6.42 2.77
C HIS A 110 -8.56 6.30 1.32
N GLU A 111 -7.88 5.21 0.96
CA GLU A 111 -7.40 5.00 -0.41
C GLU A 111 -8.56 4.86 -1.41
N ASN A 112 -9.68 4.24 -0.99
CA ASN A 112 -10.89 4.16 -1.81
C ASN A 112 -11.49 5.54 -2.08
N ASP A 113 -11.57 6.38 -1.04
CA ASP A 113 -12.11 7.75 -1.15
C ASP A 113 -11.21 8.62 -2.05
N GLU A 114 -9.89 8.44 -2.02
CA GLU A 114 -8.98 9.12 -2.95
C GLU A 114 -9.13 8.62 -4.40
N ILE A 115 -9.29 7.31 -4.60
CA ILE A 115 -9.50 6.72 -5.94
C ILE A 115 -10.81 7.18 -6.56
N GLU A 116 -11.88 7.32 -5.78
CA GLU A 116 -13.16 7.87 -6.24
C GLU A 116 -13.01 9.31 -6.77
N LYS A 117 -12.13 10.13 -6.17
CA LYS A 117 -11.90 11.53 -6.59
C LYS A 117 -11.08 11.67 -7.86
N ILE A 118 -10.30 10.65 -8.23
CA ILE A 118 -9.39 10.68 -9.39
C ILE A 118 -10.16 10.66 -10.74
N GLY A 119 -11.47 10.41 -10.71
CA GLY A 119 -12.32 10.47 -11.90
C GLY A 119 -12.12 9.28 -12.83
N LEU A 120 -12.02 8.06 -12.26
CA LEU A 120 -12.02 6.83 -13.05
C LEU A 120 -13.29 6.71 -13.89
N SER A 121 -13.19 6.02 -15.04
CA SER A 121 -14.39 5.64 -15.80
C SER A 121 -15.34 4.82 -14.90
N PRO A 122 -16.67 4.97 -15.04
CA PRO A 122 -17.66 4.25 -14.22
C PRO A 122 -17.43 2.73 -14.15
N ASP A 123 -17.05 2.10 -15.27
CA ASP A 123 -16.79 0.65 -15.33
C ASP A 123 -15.60 0.22 -14.47
N LEU A 124 -14.48 0.95 -14.57
CA LEU A 124 -13.29 0.69 -13.73
C LEU A 124 -13.61 0.89 -12.24
N LEU A 125 -14.37 1.93 -11.91
CA LEU A 125 -14.77 2.19 -10.53
C LEU A 125 -15.67 1.08 -9.98
N CYS A 126 -16.60 0.58 -10.80
CA CYS A 126 -17.45 -0.54 -10.44
C CYS A 126 -16.64 -1.81 -10.13
N ILE A 127 -15.67 -2.15 -10.99
CA ILE A 127 -14.78 -3.31 -10.80
C ILE A 127 -13.91 -3.11 -9.56
N PHE A 128 -13.33 -1.92 -9.36
CA PHE A 128 -12.56 -1.58 -8.18
C PHE A 128 -13.39 -1.79 -6.90
N ASN A 129 -14.56 -1.16 -6.81
CA ASN A 129 -15.43 -1.21 -5.63
C ASN A 129 -15.94 -2.63 -5.33
N ARG A 130 -16.16 -3.46 -6.35
CA ARG A 130 -16.52 -4.87 -6.19
C ARG A 130 -15.40 -5.67 -5.53
N ASN A 131 -14.17 -5.43 -5.96
CA ASN A 131 -12.98 -6.21 -5.54
C ASN A 131 -12.29 -5.63 -4.31
N TYR A 132 -12.59 -4.38 -3.94
CA TYR A 132 -11.96 -3.70 -2.81
C TYR A 132 -12.46 -4.20 -1.45
N ARG A 133 -11.55 -4.33 -0.48
CA ARG A 133 -11.85 -4.63 0.93
C ARG A 133 -11.05 -3.74 1.87
N ASP A 134 -11.70 -3.32 2.94
CA ASP A 134 -11.07 -2.66 4.08
C ASP A 134 -10.40 -3.72 4.97
N GLY A 135 -9.06 -3.76 4.94
CA GLY A 135 -8.28 -4.72 5.71
C GLY A 135 -8.47 -4.57 7.22
N LYS A 136 -8.65 -3.34 7.71
CA LYS A 136 -8.81 -3.08 9.14
C LYS A 136 -10.07 -3.68 9.71
N VAL A 137 -11.12 -3.91 8.91
CA VAL A 137 -12.31 -4.64 9.35
C VAL A 137 -11.96 -6.08 9.74
N THR A 138 -11.17 -6.76 8.92
CA THR A 138 -10.71 -8.14 9.22
C THR A 138 -9.76 -8.17 10.42
N ALA A 139 -8.86 -7.18 10.50
CA ALA A 139 -7.91 -7.07 11.60
C ALA A 139 -8.61 -6.83 12.95
N ILE A 140 -9.57 -5.89 13.01
CA ILE A 140 -10.36 -5.60 14.21
C ILE A 140 -11.09 -6.86 14.70
N GLU A 141 -11.70 -7.62 13.80
CA GLU A 141 -12.43 -8.82 14.20
C GLU A 141 -11.49 -9.89 14.78
N TRP A 142 -10.29 -10.02 14.21
CA TRP A 142 -9.25 -10.87 14.79
C TRP A 142 -8.85 -10.42 16.20
N PHE A 143 -8.63 -9.12 16.44
CA PHE A 143 -8.31 -8.61 17.77
C PHE A 143 -9.42 -8.87 18.79
N LYS A 144 -10.69 -8.67 18.41
CA LYS A 144 -11.82 -9.00 19.28
C LYS A 144 -11.83 -10.48 19.66
N ARG A 145 -11.56 -11.38 18.71
CA ARG A 145 -11.46 -12.82 18.99
C ARG A 145 -10.36 -13.16 20.01
N LEU A 146 -9.30 -12.36 20.05
CA LEU A 146 -8.23 -12.47 21.04
C LEU A 146 -8.54 -11.75 22.38
N GLY A 147 -9.68 -11.06 22.50
CA GLY A 147 -10.01 -10.25 23.67
C GLY A 147 -9.16 -8.97 23.80
N LEU A 148 -8.54 -8.50 22.71
CA LEU A 148 -7.72 -7.29 22.69
C LEU A 148 -8.57 -6.04 22.47
N ASP A 149 -8.12 -4.89 23.00
CA ASP A 149 -8.82 -3.62 22.82
C ASP A 149 -8.91 -3.22 21.34
N THR A 150 -10.08 -2.75 20.92
CA THR A 150 -10.34 -2.24 19.56
C THR A 150 -11.02 -0.88 19.58
N ALA A 151 -10.89 -0.12 20.67
CA ALA A 151 -11.43 1.22 20.80
C ALA A 151 -11.02 2.16 19.65
N LYS A 152 -11.87 3.16 19.40
CA LYS A 152 -11.59 4.17 18.37
C LYS A 152 -10.27 4.89 18.71
N GLY A 153 -9.36 4.95 17.73
CA GLY A 153 -8.04 5.57 17.89
C GLY A 153 -6.92 4.58 18.24
N SER A 154 -7.21 3.38 18.74
CA SER A 154 -6.18 2.37 19.05
C SER A 154 -5.89 1.41 17.89
N ASN A 155 -6.59 1.55 16.76
CA ASN A 155 -6.48 0.65 15.61
C ASN A 155 -5.53 1.17 14.52
N THR A 156 -4.24 1.25 14.83
CA THR A 156 -3.16 1.64 13.91
C THR A 156 -2.51 0.40 13.28
N LEU A 157 -2.07 0.47 12.02
CA LEU A 157 -1.46 -0.68 11.35
C LEU A 157 -0.25 -1.23 12.13
N VAL A 158 0.61 -0.35 12.65
CA VAL A 158 1.77 -0.68 13.50
C VAL A 158 1.42 -1.66 14.62
N ARG A 159 0.34 -1.40 15.36
CA ARG A 159 -0.09 -2.25 16.49
C ARG A 159 -0.46 -3.66 16.04
N TYR A 160 -1.08 -3.79 14.87
CA TYR A 160 -1.43 -5.09 14.31
C TYR A 160 -0.22 -5.81 13.72
N LEU A 161 0.75 -5.07 13.17
CA LEU A 161 2.03 -5.61 12.71
C LEU A 161 2.81 -6.23 13.86
N GLU A 162 2.92 -5.51 14.98
CA GLU A 162 3.55 -6.00 16.21
C GLU A 162 2.85 -7.27 16.72
N GLN A 163 1.52 -7.24 16.80
CA GLN A 163 0.74 -8.40 17.25
C GLN A 163 0.85 -9.61 16.31
N ALA A 164 1.01 -9.38 15.01
CA ALA A 164 1.21 -10.43 14.01
C ALA A 164 2.66 -10.92 13.95
N GLY A 165 3.57 -10.35 14.73
CA GLY A 165 5.00 -10.71 14.73
C GLY A 165 5.72 -10.31 13.45
N TYR A 166 5.28 -9.24 12.78
CA TYR A 166 5.94 -8.73 11.59
C TYR A 166 7.24 -8.00 11.96
N PRO A 167 8.37 -8.26 11.27
CA PRO A 167 9.64 -7.60 11.56
C PRO A 167 9.62 -6.14 11.08
N LEU A 168 9.35 -5.22 12.00
CA LEU A 168 9.34 -3.78 11.74
C LEU A 168 10.77 -3.22 11.68
N PRO A 169 11.08 -2.32 10.73
CA PRO A 169 12.31 -1.52 10.78
C PRO A 169 12.36 -0.70 12.08
N GLY A 170 13.54 -0.51 12.66
CA GLY A 170 13.70 0.13 13.98
C GLY A 170 13.12 1.55 14.11
N ASN A 171 12.97 2.29 12.99
CA ASN A 171 12.37 3.63 12.94
C ASN A 171 11.01 3.66 12.22
N TYR A 172 10.30 2.53 12.14
CA TYR A 172 9.00 2.47 11.50
C TYR A 172 7.91 3.02 12.43
N GLY A 173 7.25 4.11 12.01
CA GLY A 173 6.27 4.81 12.85
C GLY A 173 5.80 6.14 12.27
N HIS A 174 4.81 6.74 12.94
CA HIS A 174 3.92 7.79 12.44
C HIS A 174 4.62 9.12 12.04
N ARG A 175 4.17 9.74 10.94
CA ARG A 175 4.41 11.14 10.49
C ARG A 175 5.78 11.51 9.95
N GLU A 176 6.58 10.53 9.51
CA GLU A 176 7.85 10.82 8.83
C GLU A 176 7.75 10.84 7.29
N THR A 177 6.70 10.25 6.69
CA THR A 177 6.60 10.12 5.22
C THR A 177 6.44 11.47 4.53
N THR A 178 5.56 12.34 5.01
CA THR A 178 5.43 13.72 4.50
C THR A 178 6.71 14.54 4.71
N LYS A 179 7.39 14.41 5.86
CA LYS A 179 8.69 15.08 6.10
C LYS A 179 9.79 14.55 5.17
N ARG A 180 9.76 13.26 4.82
CA ARG A 180 10.66 12.65 3.84
C ARG A 180 10.37 13.23 2.46
N LEU A 181 9.12 13.19 2.01
CA LEU A 181 8.66 13.77 0.74
C LEU A 181 9.06 15.24 0.60
N THR A 182 8.72 16.10 1.57
CA THR A 182 9.09 17.53 1.56
C THR A 182 10.61 17.71 1.43
N SER A 183 11.39 16.90 2.13
CA SER A 183 12.85 17.01 2.10
C SER A 183 13.44 16.60 0.76
N VAL A 184 12.87 15.58 0.10
CA VAL A 184 13.32 15.10 -1.21
C VAL A 184 12.91 16.10 -2.29
N LEU A 185 11.64 16.54 -2.29
CA LEU A 185 11.14 17.56 -3.21
C LEU A 185 11.91 18.88 -3.09
N GLY A 186 12.23 19.32 -1.87
CA GLY A 186 13.07 20.50 -1.67
C GLY A 186 14.49 20.35 -2.23
N GLY A 187 15.00 19.11 -2.33
CA GLY A 187 16.25 18.80 -3.03
C GLY A 187 16.09 18.88 -4.53
N ILE A 188 15.10 18.17 -5.08
CA ILE A 188 14.87 18.11 -6.54
C ILE A 188 14.55 19.49 -7.13
N ASN A 189 13.71 20.27 -6.43
CA ASN A 189 13.27 21.57 -6.90
C ASN A 189 14.34 22.67 -6.72
N ASN A 190 15.44 22.37 -6.04
CA ASN A 190 16.59 23.25 -6.00
C ASN A 190 17.31 23.19 -7.36
N ARG A 191 17.51 24.35 -7.99
CA ARG A 191 18.08 24.50 -9.35
C ARG A 191 19.38 23.72 -9.58
N ASN A 192 20.16 23.44 -8.53
CA ASN A 192 21.43 22.74 -8.62
C ASN A 192 21.37 21.25 -8.25
N ARG A 193 20.25 20.72 -7.72
CA ARG A 193 20.15 19.37 -7.13
C ARG A 193 19.07 18.46 -7.74
N GLY A 194 18.60 18.79 -8.94
CA GLY A 194 17.51 18.11 -9.65
C GLY A 194 17.78 16.69 -10.18
N SER A 195 18.76 15.97 -9.64
CA SER A 195 19.09 14.57 -9.96
C SER A 195 19.56 13.83 -8.70
N TRP A 196 19.45 12.50 -8.72
CA TRP A 196 19.81 11.64 -7.59
C TRP A 196 21.21 11.93 -7.02
N ASP A 197 22.24 11.96 -7.87
CA ASP A 197 23.63 12.16 -7.46
C ASP A 197 23.91 13.54 -6.85
N ARG A 198 22.97 14.47 -6.96
CA ARG A 198 23.09 15.82 -6.41
C ARG A 198 22.22 16.04 -5.17
N LEU A 199 21.40 15.06 -4.80
CA LEU A 199 20.75 15.03 -3.50
C LEU A 199 21.80 14.80 -2.41
N THR A 200 21.59 15.38 -1.23
CA THR A 200 22.45 15.06 -0.08
C THR A 200 22.20 13.62 0.38
N ASP A 201 23.17 13.00 1.05
CA ASP A 201 23.00 11.66 1.63
C ASP A 201 21.74 11.54 2.48
N LYS A 202 21.44 12.60 3.25
CA LYS A 202 20.22 12.69 4.06
C LYS A 202 18.95 12.65 3.20
N GLN A 203 18.94 13.30 2.04
CA GLN A 203 17.81 13.28 1.11
C GLN A 203 17.67 11.92 0.41
N GLN A 204 18.79 11.33 -0.02
CA GLN A 204 18.81 9.99 -0.59
C GLN A 204 18.29 8.94 0.40
N ASN A 205 18.73 9.01 1.67
CA ASN A 205 18.26 8.11 2.72
C ASN A 205 16.77 8.31 3.01
N LYS A 206 16.27 9.55 3.03
CA LYS A 206 14.84 9.81 3.17
C LYS A 206 14.00 9.25 2.02
N TRP A 207 14.53 9.24 0.79
CA TRP A 207 13.87 8.59 -0.34
C TRP A 207 13.82 7.06 -0.16
N LYS A 208 14.96 6.43 0.19
CA LYS A 208 15.03 5.00 0.51
C LYS A 208 14.06 4.61 1.63
N ASP A 209 14.04 5.39 2.71
CA ASP A 209 13.15 5.16 3.85
C ASP A 209 11.68 5.32 3.48
N LEU A 210 11.33 6.22 2.55
CA LEU A 210 9.97 6.37 2.06
C LEU A 210 9.54 5.13 1.26
N LEU A 211 10.39 4.66 0.32
CA LEU A 211 10.13 3.45 -0.45
C LEU A 211 9.99 2.23 0.46
N ALA A 212 10.86 2.09 1.45
CA ALA A 212 10.80 1.00 2.42
C ALA A 212 9.54 1.08 3.31
N HIS A 213 9.14 2.28 3.72
CA HIS A 213 7.93 2.48 4.54
C HIS A 213 6.68 2.00 3.80
N ASN A 214 6.46 2.52 2.59
CA ASN A 214 5.31 2.14 1.77
C ASN A 214 5.31 0.63 1.41
N PHE A 215 6.50 0.04 1.19
CA PHE A 215 6.61 -1.41 1.03
C PHE A 215 6.16 -2.15 2.30
N VAL A 216 6.58 -1.72 3.49
CA VAL A 216 6.14 -2.29 4.76
C VAL A 216 4.64 -2.10 4.97
N ASP A 217 4.06 -0.97 4.58
CA ASP A 217 2.61 -0.78 4.67
C ASP A 217 1.86 -1.80 3.80
N CYS A 218 2.33 -2.07 2.57
CA CYS A 218 1.71 -3.07 1.70
C CYS A 218 1.98 -4.51 2.16
N HIS A 219 3.25 -4.88 2.35
CA HIS A 219 3.68 -6.23 2.67
C HIS A 219 3.35 -6.63 4.12
N GLY A 220 3.48 -5.68 5.03
CA GLY A 220 3.05 -5.82 6.42
C GLY A 220 1.54 -5.97 6.52
N LEU A 221 0.76 -5.14 5.82
CA LEU A 221 -0.69 -5.32 5.74
C LEU A 221 -1.05 -6.72 5.26
N ARG A 222 -0.37 -7.22 4.21
CA ARG A 222 -0.53 -8.59 3.76
C ARG A 222 -0.34 -9.61 4.87
N HIS A 223 0.74 -9.50 5.63
CA HIS A 223 1.03 -10.39 6.76
C HIS A 223 -0.06 -10.34 7.83
N VAL A 224 -0.52 -9.14 8.20
CA VAL A 224 -1.61 -8.93 9.18
C VAL A 224 -2.90 -9.58 8.71
N ILE A 225 -3.35 -9.29 7.49
CA ILE A 225 -4.64 -9.78 6.99
C ILE A 225 -4.62 -11.30 6.82
N LYS A 226 -3.51 -11.88 6.39
CA LYS A 226 -3.36 -13.33 6.36
C LYS A 226 -3.44 -13.96 7.75
N THR A 227 -2.75 -13.37 8.73
CA THR A 227 -2.74 -13.85 10.12
C THR A 227 -4.15 -13.78 10.70
N ALA A 228 -4.82 -12.64 10.53
CA ALA A 228 -6.18 -12.40 10.96
C ALA A 228 -7.17 -13.37 10.29
N ALA A 229 -7.14 -13.48 8.97
CA ALA A 229 -8.02 -14.37 8.21
C ALA A 229 -7.87 -15.83 8.63
N LYS A 230 -6.63 -16.30 8.83
CA LYS A 230 -6.35 -17.66 9.31
C LYS A 230 -6.87 -17.90 10.73
N ALA A 231 -6.83 -16.89 11.60
CA ALA A 231 -7.34 -17.02 12.97
C ALA A 231 -8.88 -16.97 13.05
N LEU A 232 -9.53 -16.36 12.05
CA LEU A 232 -10.98 -16.20 11.99
C LEU A 232 -11.69 -17.37 11.30
N GLY A 233 -11.07 -17.98 10.29
CA GLY A 233 -11.54 -19.20 9.62
C GLY A 233 -11.22 -20.47 10.41
#